data_AF-R5MSQ9-F1
#
_entry.id   AF-R5MSQ9-F1
#
_cell.length_a   1.000
_cell.length_b   1.000
_cell.length_c   1.000
_cell.angle_alpha   90.00
_cell.angle_beta   90.00
_cell.angle_gamma   90.00
#
_symmetry.space_group_name_H-M   'P 1'
#
loop_
_entity.id
_entity.type
_entity.pdbx_description
1 polymer ?
#
loop_
_entity_poly.entity_id
_entity_poly.type
_entity_poly.pdbx_seq_one_letter_code
_entity_poly.pdbx_strand_id
1 'polypeptide(L)'
;MYGDETLETRISELKQISVKTKSQIRLVKSSLKKIEDDKWYDIIPMYYFENMKIESIAEELDCSVSTISDNKKRLMNELKVYIFPDTFIEEL
;
A
#
# COMPACT_ATOMS: atom_id res chain seq x y z
N MET A 1 -35.57 27.28 -1.80
CA MET A 1 -34.17 27.44 -2.24
C MET A 1 -33.25 26.74 -1.23
N TYR A 2 -33.37 25.42 -1.08
CA TYR A 2 -32.60 24.63 -0.08
C TYR A 2 -32.05 23.31 -0.64
N GLY A 3 -32.57 22.82 -1.78
CA GLY A 3 -32.12 21.55 -2.38
C GLY A 3 -30.81 21.67 -3.17
N ASP A 4 -30.54 22.83 -3.75
CA ASP A 4 -29.39 23.04 -4.66
C ASP A 4 -28.06 23.16 -3.91
N GLU A 5 -28.04 23.94 -2.82
CA GLU A 5 -26.89 24.08 -1.92
C GLU A 5 -26.48 22.76 -1.26
N THR A 6 -27.45 21.89 -0.95
CA THR A 6 -27.20 20.56 -0.40
C THR A 6 -26.59 19.61 -1.44
N LEU A 7 -26.97 19.72 -2.72
CA LEU A 7 -26.41 18.92 -3.81
C LEU A 7 -24.98 19.37 -4.15
N GLU A 8 -24.74 20.67 -4.24
CA GLU A 8 -23.41 21.23 -4.48
C GLU A 8 -22.42 20.84 -3.38
N THR A 9 -22.87 20.86 -2.11
CA THR A 9 -22.07 20.39 -0.98
C THR A 9 -21.66 18.92 -1.14
N ARG A 10 -22.62 18.03 -1.45
CA ARG A 10 -22.33 16.60 -1.68
C ARG A 10 -21.38 16.37 -2.86
N ILE A 11 -21.55 17.12 -3.95
CA ILE A 11 -20.67 17.05 -5.12
C ILE A 11 -19.25 17.47 -4.72
N SER A 12 -19.10 18.52 -3.92
CA SER A 12 -17.81 18.99 -3.41
C SER A 12 -17.13 17.93 -2.53
N GLU A 13 -17.87 17.32 -1.60
CA GLU A 13 -17.37 16.25 -0.73
C GLU A 13 -16.88 15.03 -1.54
N LEU A 14 -17.66 14.58 -2.52
CA LEU A 14 -17.28 13.47 -3.39
C LEU A 14 -16.02 13.79 -4.21
N LYS A 15 -15.89 15.02 -4.71
CA LYS A 15 -14.68 15.48 -5.41
C LYS A 15 -13.46 15.45 -4.47
N GLN A 16 -13.60 15.93 -3.24
CA GLN A 16 -12.52 15.91 -2.25
C GLN A 16 -12.07 14.48 -1.92
N ILE A 17 -13.02 13.56 -1.70
CA ILE A 17 -12.72 12.13 -1.50
C ILE A 17 -11.94 11.58 -2.69
N SER A 18 -12.41 11.81 -3.91
CA SER A 18 -11.73 11.35 -5.13
C SER A 18 -10.30 11.88 -5.24
N VAL A 19 -10.08 13.17 -4.95
CA VAL A 19 -8.75 13.79 -4.96
C VAL A 19 -7.84 13.15 -3.92
N LYS A 20 -8.33 12.96 -2.68
CA LYS A 20 -7.58 12.33 -1.59
C LYS A 20 -7.20 10.90 -1.95
N THR A 21 -8.14 10.09 -2.42
CA THR A 21 -7.90 8.71 -2.86
C THR A 21 -6.86 8.65 -3.98
N LYS A 22 -6.96 9.51 -5.00
CA LYS A 22 -5.96 9.57 -6.07
C LYS A 22 -4.57 9.93 -5.54
N SER A 23 -4.48 10.81 -4.55
CA SER A 23 -3.21 11.15 -3.91
C SER A 23 -2.61 9.96 -3.17
N GLN A 24 -3.42 9.24 -2.39
CA GLN A 24 -2.98 8.03 -1.69
C GLN A 24 -2.50 6.93 -2.67
N ILE A 25 -3.23 6.73 -3.78
CA ILE A 25 -2.80 5.78 -4.82
C ILE A 25 -1.43 6.18 -5.40
N ARG A 26 -1.22 7.47 -5.69
CA ARG A 26 0.08 7.96 -6.18
C ARG A 26 1.19 7.73 -5.16
N LEU A 27 0.92 7.99 -3.88
CA LEU A 27 1.88 7.76 -2.81
C LEU A 27 2.29 6.30 -2.73
N VAL A 28 1.33 5.37 -2.70
CA VAL A 28 1.60 3.93 -2.68
C VAL A 28 2.40 3.50 -3.92
N LYS A 29 1.99 3.93 -5.12
CA LYS A 29 2.73 3.63 -6.35
C LYS A 29 4.17 4.13 -6.31
N SER A 30 4.39 5.36 -5.84
CA SER A 30 5.74 5.93 -5.72
C SER A 30 6.58 5.23 -4.64
N SER A 31 5.94 4.70 -3.59
CA SER A 31 6.60 3.97 -2.52
C SER A 31 7.00 2.56 -2.96
N LEU A 32 6.14 1.86 -3.70
CA LEU A 32 6.47 0.57 -4.32
C LEU A 32 7.68 0.70 -5.26
N LYS A 33 7.75 1.79 -6.02
CA LYS A 33 8.91 2.11 -6.87
C LYS A 33 10.23 2.22 -6.08
N LYS A 34 10.20 2.54 -4.79
CA LYS A 34 11.42 2.63 -3.97
C LYS A 34 12.04 1.28 -3.64
N ILE A 35 11.25 0.21 -3.71
CA ILE A 35 11.67 -1.15 -3.36
C ILE A 35 11.63 -2.10 -4.57
N GLU A 36 11.43 -1.56 -5.78
CA GLU A 36 11.20 -2.37 -7.00
C GLU A 36 12.41 -3.23 -7.40
N ASP A 37 13.62 -2.80 -7.04
CA ASP A 37 14.88 -3.52 -7.31
C ASP A 37 15.19 -4.61 -6.26
N ASP A 38 14.37 -4.76 -5.22
CA ASP A 38 14.59 -5.78 -4.18
C ASP A 38 14.29 -7.17 -4.72
N LYS A 39 15.21 -8.13 -4.50
CA LYS A 39 15.05 -9.52 -4.96
C LYS A 39 13.78 -10.23 -4.44
N TRP A 40 13.19 -9.71 -3.37
CA TRP A 40 11.96 -10.24 -2.77
C TRP A 40 10.74 -9.36 -3.05
N TYR A 41 10.85 -8.36 -3.91
CA TYR A 41 9.78 -7.40 -4.21
C TYR A 41 8.46 -8.09 -4.54
N ASP A 42 8.48 -9.17 -5.33
CA ASP A 42 7.30 -9.92 -5.80
C ASP A 42 6.43 -10.47 -4.67
N ILE A 43 6.97 -10.64 -3.45
CA ILE A 43 6.18 -11.02 -2.27
C ILE A 43 5.05 -10.02 -2.01
N ILE A 44 5.28 -8.71 -2.24
CA ILE A 44 4.30 -7.66 -1.97
C ILE A 44 3.08 -7.77 -2.90
N PRO A 45 3.20 -7.76 -4.24
CA PRO A 45 2.04 -7.92 -5.12
C PRO A 45 1.35 -9.27 -4.97
N MET A 46 2.10 -10.37 -4.85
CA MET A 46 1.52 -11.70 -4.64
C MET A 46 0.65 -11.75 -3.37
N TYR A 47 1.15 -11.21 -2.26
CA TYR A 47 0.42 -11.27 -0.99
C TYR A 47 -0.74 -10.28 -0.91
N TYR A 48 -0.53 -9.02 -1.29
CA TYR A 48 -1.50 -7.94 -1.05
C TYR A 48 -2.44 -7.66 -2.22
N PHE A 49 -2.05 -7.97 -3.46
CA PHE A 49 -2.88 -7.70 -4.65
C PHE A 49 -3.52 -8.98 -5.19
N GLU A 50 -2.79 -10.09 -5.17
CA GLU A 50 -3.26 -11.39 -5.65
C GLU A 50 -3.86 -12.25 -4.53
N ASN A 51 -3.72 -11.83 -3.26
CA ASN A 51 -4.20 -12.54 -2.08
C ASN A 51 -3.64 -13.98 -1.96
N MET A 52 -2.42 -14.22 -2.43
CA MET A 52 -1.75 -15.51 -2.26
C MET A 52 -1.42 -15.77 -0.78
N LYS A 53 -1.47 -17.04 -0.38
CA LYS A 53 -1.01 -17.48 0.94
C LYS A 53 0.52 -17.53 0.97
N ILE A 54 1.11 -17.32 2.15
CA ILE A 54 2.57 -17.34 2.33
C ILE A 54 3.16 -18.67 1.87
N GLU A 55 2.46 -19.78 2.11
CA GLU A 55 2.88 -21.12 1.69
C GLU A 55 2.93 -21.24 0.15
N SER A 56 1.93 -20.70 -0.55
CA SER A 56 1.91 -20.71 -2.02
C SER A 56 3.00 -19.81 -2.62
N ILE A 57 3.29 -18.67 -2.00
CA ILE A 57 4.38 -17.79 -2.42
C ILE A 57 5.73 -18.48 -2.19
N ALA A 58 5.89 -19.21 -1.08
CA ALA A 58 7.10 -19.94 -0.78
C ALA A 58 7.35 -21.07 -1.79
N GLU A 59 6.30 -21.76 -2.22
CA GLU A 59 6.33 -22.75 -3.30
C GLU A 59 6.70 -22.12 -4.65
N GLU A 60 6.05 -21.02 -5.04
CA GLU A 60 6.30 -20.31 -6.31
C GLU A 60 7.74 -19.78 -6.41
N LEU A 61 8.31 -19.30 -5.29
CA LEU A 61 9.66 -18.74 -5.22
C LEU A 61 10.73 -19.74 -4.78
N ASP A 62 10.40 -21.04 -4.69
CA ASP A 62 11.30 -22.13 -4.27
C ASP A 62 12.11 -21.81 -3.01
N CYS A 63 11.42 -21.41 -1.95
CA CYS A 63 12.06 -21.04 -0.68
C CYS A 63 11.22 -21.41 0.54
N SER A 64 11.76 -21.19 1.73
CA SER A 64 11.04 -21.52 2.97
C SER A 64 9.98 -20.48 3.33
N VAL A 65 8.89 -20.94 3.94
CA VAL A 65 7.81 -20.10 4.49
C VAL A 65 8.33 -19.03 5.45
N SER A 66 9.35 -19.35 6.26
CA SER A 66 9.99 -18.39 7.16
C SER A 66 10.72 -17.29 6.38
N THR A 67 11.44 -17.66 5.31
CA THR A 67 12.12 -16.69 4.43
C THR A 67 11.13 -15.72 3.79
N ILE A 68 9.98 -16.21 3.30
CA ILE A 68 8.92 -15.32 2.78
C ILE A 68 8.36 -14.43 3.88
N SER A 69 8.06 -14.99 5.05
CA SER A 69 7.49 -14.25 6.17
C SER A 69 8.39 -13.11 6.63
N ASP A 70 9.69 -13.38 6.78
CA ASP A 70 10.69 -12.41 7.24
C ASP A 70 10.91 -11.31 6.19
N ASN A 71 11.04 -11.67 4.91
CA ASN A 71 11.23 -10.68 3.84
C ASN A 71 9.97 -9.86 3.58
N LYS A 72 8.77 -10.45 3.67
CA LYS A 72 7.51 -9.70 3.65
C LYS A 72 7.47 -8.64 4.75
N LYS A 73 7.88 -9.02 5.98
CA LYS A 73 7.94 -8.09 7.11
C LYS A 73 8.95 -6.98 6.88
N ARG A 74 10.15 -7.30 6.38
CA ARG A 74 11.19 -6.32 6.04
C ARG A 74 10.70 -5.33 4.98
N LEU A 75 10.18 -5.81 3.85
CA LEU A 75 9.66 -4.97 2.76
C LEU A 75 8.50 -4.08 3.24
N MET A 76 7.60 -4.63 4.05
CA MET A 76 6.50 -3.84 4.61
C MET A 76 7.00 -2.73 5.54
N ASN A 77 8.00 -3.01 6.38
CA ASN A 77 8.59 -1.99 7.24
C ASN A 77 9.28 -0.89 6.43
N GLU A 78 9.93 -1.25 5.32
CA GLU A 78 10.53 -0.28 4.40
C GLU A 78 9.46 0.59 3.71
N LEU A 79 8.37 -0.02 3.25
CA LEU A 79 7.22 0.70 2.66
C LEU A 79 6.56 1.68 3.65
N LYS A 80 6.46 1.31 4.93
CA LYS A 80 5.86 2.18 5.96
C LYS A 80 6.56 3.53 6.07
N VAL A 81 7.89 3.56 5.95
CA VAL A 81 8.68 4.81 6.01
C VAL A 81 8.26 5.79 4.90
N TYR A 82 7.94 5.28 3.72
CA TYR A 82 7.55 6.11 2.57
C TYR A 82 6.06 6.48 2.58
N ILE A 83 5.20 5.61 3.09
CA ILE A 83 3.74 5.81 3.07
C ILE A 83 3.27 6.62 4.29
N PHE A 84 3.91 6.45 5.45
CA PHE A 84 3.51 7.06 6.73
C PHE A 84 4.70 7.72 7.44
N PRO A 85 5.36 8.72 6.82
CA PRO A 85 6.54 9.34 7.41
C PRO A 85 6.26 9.96 8.78
N ASP A 86 5.11 10.61 8.94
CA ASP A 86 4.73 11.26 10.20
C ASP A 86 4.49 10.26 11.33
N THR A 87 3.87 9.11 11.04
CA THR A 87 3.62 8.04 12.02
C THR A 87 4.89 7.30 12.39
N PHE A 88 5.84 7.16 11.45
CA PHE A 88 7.10 6.47 11.71
C PHE A 88 8.02 7.27 12.65
N ILE A 89 8.01 8.61 12.57
CA ILE A 89 8.81 9.48 13.45
C ILE A 89 8.37 9.37 14.91
N GLU A 90 7.09 9.08 15.18
CA GLU A 90 6.55 8.92 16.53
C GLU A 90 6.90 7.56 17.18
N GLU A 91 7.33 6.56 16.39
CA GLU A 91 7.70 5.20 16.85
C GLU A 91 9.21 5.03 17.12
N LEU A 92 10.02 6.07 16.91
CA LEU A 92 11.48 6.13 17.13
C LEU A 92 11.83 6.63 18.54
#